data_AF-A0A7V3X366-F1
#
_entry.id   AF-A0A7V3X366-F1
#
_cell.length_a   1.000
_cell.length_b   1.000
_cell.length_c   1.000
_cell.angle_alpha   90.00
_cell.angle_beta   90.00
_cell.angle_gamma   90.00
#
_symmetry.space_group_name_H-M   'P 1'
#
loop_
_entity.id
_entity.type
_entity.pdbx_description
1 polymer ?
#
loop_
_entity_poly.entity_id
_entity_poly.type
_entity_poly.pdbx_seq_one_letter_code
_entity_poly.pdbx_strand_id
1 'polypeptide(L)' 'MRPPVCHIVGFGDSSVDYILRFWITDPTGGLTNIRGNVFLALWDIFKENDISIPFPQREVKLLEDSPK' A
#
# COMPACT_ATOMS: atom_id res chain seq x y z
N MET A 1 2.82 -10.33 -24.14
CA MET A 1 3.18 -9.49 -22.98
C MET A 1 3.02 -10.34 -21.73
N ARG A 2 3.90 -10.26 -20.73
CA ARG A 2 3.74 -11.07 -19.50
C ARG A 2 2.65 -10.45 -18.62
N PRO A 3 1.83 -11.26 -17.92
CA PRO A 3 0.80 -10.72 -17.04
C PRO A 3 1.41 -9.89 -15.91
N PRO A 4 0.68 -8.90 -15.38
CA PRO A 4 1.09 -8.22 -14.15
C PRO A 4 1.15 -9.25 -13.01
N VAL A 5 2.10 -9.04 -12.10
CA VAL A 5 2.29 -9.91 -10.93
C VAL A 5 2.25 -9.08 -9.66
N CYS A 6 1.55 -9.59 -8.64
CA CYS A 6 1.46 -9.01 -7.32
C CYS A 6 1.85 -10.08 -6.28
N HIS A 7 2.79 -9.75 -5.39
CA HIS A 7 3.22 -10.66 -4.33
C HIS A 7 3.36 -9.91 -3.01
N ILE A 8 3.02 -10.59 -1.91
CA ILE A 8 3.39 -10.16 -0.56
C ILE A 8 4.91 -10.30 -0.46
N VAL A 9 5.56 -9.24 0.03
CA VAL A 9 7.01 -9.17 0.20
C VAL A 9 7.42 -9.08 1.66
N GLY A 10 6.47 -8.77 2.54
CA GLY A 10 6.70 -8.70 3.97
C GLY A 10 5.45 -8.34 4.76
N PHE A 11 5.61 -8.36 6.07
CA PHE A 11 4.65 -7.85 7.04
C PHE A 11 5.38 -6.76 7.82
N GLY A 12 4.98 -5.51 7.63
CA GLY A 12 5.49 -4.39 8.39
C GLY A 12 4.82 -4.28 9.76
N ASP A 13 5.29 -3.35 10.60
CA ASP A 13 4.78 -3.15 11.96
C ASP A 13 3.27 -2.89 12.03
N SER A 14 2.69 -2.36 10.94
CA SER A 14 1.25 -2.13 10.80
C SER A 14 0.73 -2.36 9.37
N SER A 15 1.42 -3.14 8.54
CA SER A 15 1.07 -3.32 7.12
C SER A 15 1.33 -4.74 6.61
N VAL A 16 0.61 -5.11 5.54
CA VAL A 16 1.01 -6.20 4.64
C VAL A 16 1.59 -5.55 3.40
N ASP A 17 2.85 -5.83 3.10
CA ASP A 17 3.57 -5.14 2.02
C ASP A 17 3.47 -5.94 0.72
N TYR A 18 3.05 -5.28 -0.35
CA TYR A 18 2.89 -5.87 -1.68
C TYR A 18 3.82 -5.21 -2.69
N ILE A 19 4.37 -6.00 -3.61
CA ILE A 19 5.01 -5.49 -4.84
C ILE A 19 4.16 -5.86 -6.05
N LEU A 20 3.70 -4.83 -6.76
CA LEU A 20 3.04 -4.94 -8.06
C LEU A 20 4.04 -4.63 -9.19
N ARG A 21 4.22 -5.56 -10.12
CA ARG A 21 5.05 -5.40 -11.33
C ARG A 21 4.21 -5.59 -12.57
N PHE A 22 4.33 -4.67 -13.51
CA PHE A 22 3.60 -4.69 -14.77
C PHE A 22 4.48 -4.13 -15.90
N TRP A 23 4.08 -4.41 -17.13
CA TRP A 23 4.79 -4.00 -18.34
C TRP A 23 4.08 -2.81 -18.98
N ILE A 24 4.86 -1.89 -19.54
CA ILE A 24 4.36 -0.73 -20.27
C ILE A 24 4.72 -0.92 -21.74
N THR A 25 3.74 -0.81 -22.63
CA THR A 25 3.93 -0.98 -24.08
C THR A 25 4.61 0.23 -24.72
N ASP A 26 4.26 1.44 -24.28
CA ASP A 26 4.75 2.69 -24.86
C ASP A 26 5.19 3.66 -23.75
N PRO A 27 6.51 3.78 -23.49
CA PRO A 27 7.03 4.66 -22.46
C PRO A 27 7.12 6.13 -22.89
N THR A 28 6.76 6.50 -24.14
CA THR A 28 6.93 7.87 -24.66
C THR A 28 6.15 8.92 -23.86
N GLY A 29 5.02 8.55 -23.25
CA GLY A 29 4.23 9.40 -22.35
C GLY A 29 4.81 9.60 -20.95
N GLY A 30 5.98 9.02 -20.66
CA GLY A 30 6.68 9.13 -19.38
C GLY A 30 6.20 8.11 -18.34
N LEU A 31 7.17 7.47 -17.68
CA LEU A 31 6.91 6.47 -16.63
C LEU A 31 6.12 7.03 -15.44
N THR A 32 6.28 8.32 -15.12
CA THR A 32 5.61 8.98 -13.99
C THR A 32 4.10 9.02 -14.16
N ASN A 33 3.61 9.38 -15.35
CA ASN A 33 2.16 9.48 -15.62
C ASN A 33 1.47 8.13 -15.49
N ILE A 34 2.10 7.08 -16.04
CA ILE A 34 1.55 5.73 -15.99
C ILE A 34 1.52 5.20 -14.55
N ARG A 35 2.59 5.44 -13.78
CA ARG A 35 2.61 5.10 -12.34
C ARG A 35 1.51 5.83 -11.58
N GLY A 36 1.35 7.14 -11.80
CA GLY A 36 0.29 7.94 -11.16
C GLY A 36 -1.10 7.38 -11.43
N ASN A 37 -1.41 7.06 -12.69
CA ASN A 37 -2.70 6.48 -13.07
C ASN A 37 -2.95 5.12 -12.38
N VAL A 38 -1.92 4.27 -12.28
CA VAL A 38 -2.03 2.98 -11.58
C VAL A 38 -2.25 3.19 -10.08
N PHE A 39 -1.58 4.15 -9.44
CA PHE A 39 -1.80 4.45 -8.03
C PHE A 39 -3.21 4.96 -7.74
N LEU A 40 -3.74 5.86 -8.59
CA LEU A 40 -5.10 6.37 -8.45
C LEU A 40 -6.14 5.25 -8.63
N ALA A 41 -5.96 4.39 -9.63
CA ALA A 41 -6.84 3.24 -9.83
C ALA A 41 -6.82 2.27 -8.63
N LEU A 42 -5.64 2.02 -8.05
CA LEU A 42 -5.54 1.20 -6.83
C LEU A 42 -6.24 1.86 -5.65
N TRP A 43 -6.10 3.17 -5.48
CA TRP A 43 -6.76 3.93 -4.43
C TRP A 43 -8.28 3.84 -4.53
N ASP A 44 -8.83 4.06 -5.72
CA ASP A 44 -10.27 4.00 -5.98
C ASP A 44 -10.80 2.59 -5.73
N ILE A 45 -10.14 1.55 -6.27
CA ILE A 45 -10.55 0.15 -6.08
C ILE A 45 -10.47 -0.26 -4.60
N PHE A 46 -9.43 0.15 -3.87
CA PHE A 46 -9.34 -0.14 -2.43
C PHE A 46 -10.50 0.48 -1.67
N LYS A 47 -10.83 1.74 -1.98
CA LYS A 47 -11.96 2.41 -1.37
C LYS A 47 -13.30 1.74 -1.71
N GLU A 48 -13.49 1.32 -2.96
CA GLU A 48 -14.70 0.60 -3.41
C GLU A 48 -14.88 -0.77 -2.75
N ASN A 49 -13.78 -1.41 -2.33
CA ASN A 49 -13.79 -2.72 -1.68
C ASN A 49 -13.63 -2.62 -0.15
N ASP A 50 -13.85 -1.45 0.44
CA ASP A 50 -13.71 -1.19 1.88
C ASP A 50 -12.34 -1.58 2.46
N ILE A 51 -11.28 -1.53 1.65
CA ILE A 51 -9.90 -1.79 2.06
C ILE A 51 -9.32 -0.49 2.63
N SER A 52 -9.18 -0.43 3.95
CA SER A 52 -8.50 0.67 4.63
C SER A 52 -6.98 0.49 4.61
N ILE A 53 -6.25 1.53 4.23
CA ILE A 53 -4.79 1.56 4.40
C ILE A 53 -4.49 1.91 5.86
N PRO A 54 -3.78 1.05 6.60
CA PRO A 54 -3.50 1.27 8.01
C PRO A 54 -2.56 2.48 8.17
N PHE A 55 -2.92 3.40 9.05
CA PHE A 55 -1.98 4.37 9.59
C PHE A 55 -1.03 3.67 10.57
N PRO A 56 0.20 4.20 10.77
CA PRO A 56 1.10 3.69 11.79
C PRO A 56 0.38 3.59 13.14
N GLN A 57 0.26 2.37 13.65
CA GLN A 57 -0.42 2.11 14.92
C GLN A 57 0.56 2.38 16.07
N ARG A 58 0.09 3.07 17.12
CA ARG A 58 0.85 3.26 18.35
C ARG A 58 0.01 2.84 19.54
N GLU A 59 0.46 1.80 20.25
CA GLU A 59 -0.12 1.43 21.53
C GLU A 59 0.45 2.32 22.64
N VAL A 60 -0.42 2.93 23.43
CA VAL A 60 -0.04 3.70 24.62
C VAL A 60 -0.63 3.00 25.82
N LYS A 61 0.24 2.42 26.66
CA LYS A 61 -0.17 1.83 27.93
C LYS A 61 -0.01 2.87 29.04
N LEU A 62 -1.11 3.26 29.67
CA LEU A 62 -1.08 4.00 30.92
C LEU A 62 -0.66 3.04 32.04
N LEU A 63 0.49 3.29 32.64
CA LEU A 63 0.91 2.64 33.86
C LEU A 63 0.44 3.55 35.00
N GLU A 64 -0.41 3.04 35.90
CA GLU A 64 -0.70 3.76 37.14
C GLU A 64 0.57 3.76 37.97
N ASP A 65 1.16 4.93 38.19
CA ASP A 65 2.29 5.06 39.09
C ASP A 65 1.85 4.77 40.54
N SER A 66 2.51 3.76 41.09
CA SER A 66 2.87 3.43 42.48
C SER A 66 2.10 4.09 43.64
N PRO A 67 1.86 3.34 44.75
CA PRO A 67 1.09 3.83 45.89
C PRO A 67 1.67 5.13 46.46
N LYS A 68 0.76 6.03 46.85
CA LYS A 68 1.04 7.31 47.53
C LYS A 68 2.00 7.19 48.70
#